data_AF-I0L5E7-F1
#
_entry.id   AF-I0L5E7-F1
#
_cell.length_a   1.000
_cell.length_b   1.000
_cell.length_c   1.000
_cell.angle_alpha   90.00
_cell.angle_beta   90.00
_cell.angle_gamma   90.00
#
_symmetry.space_group_name_H-M   'P 1'
#
loop_
_entity.id
_entity.type
_entity.pdbx_description
1 polymer ?
#
loop_
_entity_poly.entity_id
_entity_poly.type
_entity_poly.pdbx_seq_one_letter_code
_entity_poly.pdbx_strand_id
1 'polypeptide(L)'
;MENVLTQLPALLGVLVGTIGTMAATTVTERGRWRRSQTVRWDERRLDAYADFTRAVKEIHLVSLGMLSRHRPGSRTPALDREDGMARLADADVRHTLTWEAVLLLGDAATVRAASTWRRAVRNLEQAARSLPDPPVDLDGMVRQADEARDGFYQAARSGLGVRGGTVEQFRRPAEGRIPTARN
;
A
#
# COMPACT_ATOMS: atom_id res chain seq x y z
N MET A 1 28.50 -28.26 63.33
CA MET A 1 28.73 -28.16 61.87
C MET A 1 27.54 -28.81 61.19
N GLU A 2 26.43 -28.07 61.06
CA GLU A 2 25.32 -28.55 60.23
C GLU A 2 25.83 -28.64 58.79
N ASN A 3 25.77 -29.87 58.28
CA ASN A 3 26.49 -30.32 57.11
C ASN A 3 26.02 -29.60 55.84
N VAL A 4 26.93 -29.38 54.91
CA VAL A 4 26.63 -29.00 53.51
C VAL A 4 25.51 -29.87 52.91
N LEU A 5 25.36 -31.12 53.37
CA LEU A 5 24.27 -32.04 53.02
C LEU A 5 22.86 -31.54 53.40
N THR A 6 22.67 -30.80 54.50
CA THR A 6 21.36 -30.23 54.85
C THR A 6 21.03 -28.97 54.05
N GLN A 7 22.02 -28.32 53.43
CA GLN A 7 21.84 -27.12 52.59
C GLN A 7 21.65 -27.43 51.10
N LEU A 8 22.00 -28.64 50.66
CA LEU A 8 21.82 -29.10 49.27
C LEU A 8 20.40 -28.87 48.71
N PRO A 9 19.31 -29.18 49.44
CA PRO A 9 17.96 -28.94 48.94
C PRO A 9 17.68 -27.46 48.67
N ALA A 10 18.16 -26.58 49.54
CA ALA A 10 18.00 -25.14 49.40
C ALA A 10 18.79 -24.60 48.20
N LEU A 11 20.04 -25.05 48.02
CA LEU A 11 20.87 -24.68 46.87
C LEU A 11 20.28 -25.16 45.55
N LEU A 12 19.75 -26.39 45.50
CA LEU A 12 19.04 -26.91 44.33
C LEU A 12 17.77 -26.09 44.03
N GLY A 13 17.01 -25.71 45.06
CA GLY A 13 15.84 -24.84 44.91
C GLY A 13 16.18 -23.48 44.30
N VAL A 14 17.26 -22.84 44.75
CA VAL A 14 17.74 -21.57 44.20
C VAL A 14 18.24 -21.73 42.77
N LEU A 15 18.96 -22.81 42.46
CA LEU A 15 19.44 -23.08 41.11
C LEU A 15 18.27 -23.26 40.14
N VAL A 16 17.30 -24.10 40.49
CA VAL A 16 16.08 -24.32 39.70
C VAL A 16 15.27 -23.03 39.56
N GLY A 17 15.13 -22.26 40.64
CA GLY A 17 14.46 -20.96 40.63
C GLY A 17 15.13 -19.99 39.67
N THR A 18 16.46 -19.88 39.71
CA THR A 18 17.22 -18.97 38.86
C THR A 18 17.13 -19.35 37.38
N ILE A 19 17.25 -20.65 37.05
CA ILE A 19 17.08 -21.16 35.69
C ILE A 19 15.66 -20.91 35.19
N GLY A 20 14.65 -21.16 36.04
CA GLY A 20 13.25 -20.88 35.74
C GLY A 20 12.98 -19.40 35.48
N THR A 21 13.53 -18.51 36.30
CA THR A 21 13.45 -17.06 36.12
C THR A 21 14.14 -16.61 34.84
N MET A 22 15.37 -17.07 34.55
CA MET A 22 16.07 -16.72 33.31
C MET A 22 15.30 -17.18 32.06
N ALA A 23 14.72 -18.39 32.09
CA ALA A 23 13.91 -18.91 31.00
C ALA A 23 12.61 -18.10 30.80
N ALA A 24 11.90 -17.78 31.89
CA ALA A 24 10.68 -16.98 31.83
C ALA A 24 10.96 -15.55 31.32
N THR A 25 12.05 -14.93 31.77
CA THR A 25 12.47 -13.59 31.33
C THR A 25 12.82 -13.59 29.84
N THR A 26 13.61 -14.56 29.36
CA THR A 26 13.99 -14.64 27.94
C THR A 26 12.79 -14.90 27.01
N VAL A 27 11.81 -15.71 27.43
CA VAL A 27 10.56 -15.89 26.66
C VAL A 27 9.76 -14.59 26.58
N THR A 28 9.65 -13.87 27.69
CA THR A 28 8.91 -12.60 27.77
C THR A 28 9.57 -11.50 26.93
N GLU A 29 10.90 -11.38 27.02
CA GLU A 29 11.70 -10.46 26.23
C GLU A 29 11.63 -10.75 24.74
N ARG A 30 11.73 -12.03 24.33
CA ARG A 30 11.55 -12.43 22.92
C ARG A 30 10.16 -12.07 22.41
N GLY A 31 9.11 -12.25 23.21
CA GLY A 31 7.75 -11.86 22.86
C GLY A 31 7.60 -10.34 22.70
N ARG A 32 8.21 -9.56 23.60
CA ARG A 32 8.21 -8.09 23.54
C ARG A 32 9.02 -7.58 22.34
N TRP A 33 10.18 -8.16 22.07
CA TRP A 33 11.04 -7.84 20.93
C TRP A 33 10.38 -8.17 19.60
N ARG A 34 9.72 -9.34 19.47
CA ARG A 34 8.94 -9.67 18.27
C ARG A 34 7.82 -8.66 18.03
N ARG A 35 7.05 -8.32 19.07
CA ARG A 35 5.96 -7.33 18.96
C ARG A 35 6.47 -5.95 18.54
N SER A 36 7.56 -5.47 19.15
CA SER A 36 8.13 -4.17 18.76
C SER A 36 8.72 -4.18 17.35
N GLN A 37 9.33 -5.30 16.91
CA GLN A 37 9.79 -5.46 15.53
C GLN A 37 8.62 -5.46 14.55
N THR A 38 7.52 -6.18 14.84
CA THR A 38 6.32 -6.19 13.97
C THR A 38 5.75 -4.79 13.78
N VAL A 39 5.60 -4.01 14.87
CA VAL A 39 5.12 -2.62 14.79
C VAL A 39 6.02 -1.76 13.88
N ARG A 40 7.34 -1.85 14.05
CA ARG A 40 8.29 -1.09 13.23
C ARG A 40 8.27 -1.49 11.76
N TRP A 41 8.04 -2.77 11.47
CA TRP A 41 7.90 -3.25 10.10
C TRP A 41 6.60 -2.77 9.45
N ASP A 42 5.50 -2.73 10.20
CA ASP A 42 4.22 -2.22 9.70
C ASP A 42 4.27 -0.70 9.45
N GLU A 43 4.93 0.07 10.32
CA GLU A 43 5.19 1.51 10.08
C GLU A 43 5.99 1.73 8.78
N ARG A 44 7.09 0.99 8.59
CA ARG A 44 7.89 1.10 7.35
C ARG A 44 7.12 0.68 6.10
N ARG A 45 6.25 -0.32 6.21
CA ARG A 45 5.36 -0.75 5.11
C ARG A 45 4.35 0.34 4.77
N LEU A 46 3.75 0.95 5.79
CA LEU A 46 2.82 2.06 5.60
C LEU A 46 3.50 3.24 4.90
N ASP A 47 4.69 3.64 5.34
CA ASP A 47 5.46 4.72 4.71
C ASP A 47 5.77 4.40 3.24
N ALA A 48 6.26 3.19 2.95
CA ALA A 48 6.53 2.75 1.59
C ALA A 48 5.28 2.78 0.70
N TYR A 49 4.14 2.31 1.22
CA TYR A 49 2.87 2.35 0.48
C TYR A 49 2.38 3.78 0.25
N ALA A 50 2.54 4.69 1.22
CA ALA A 50 2.14 6.08 1.12
C ALA A 50 3.00 6.84 0.09
N ASP A 51 4.30 6.63 0.10
CA ASP A 51 5.23 7.27 -0.83
C ASP A 51 5.02 6.80 -2.27
N PHE A 52 4.86 5.48 -2.46
CA PHE A 52 4.48 4.92 -3.74
C PHE A 52 3.15 5.47 -4.24
N THR A 53 2.13 5.53 -3.36
CA THR A 53 0.83 6.10 -3.69
C THR A 53 0.95 7.53 -4.18
N ARG A 54 1.73 8.36 -3.50
CA ARG A 54 1.93 9.76 -3.87
C ARG A 54 2.55 9.87 -5.26
N ALA A 55 3.62 9.11 -5.51
CA ALA A 55 4.32 9.15 -6.80
C ALA A 55 3.42 8.68 -7.96
N VAL A 56 2.70 7.55 -7.80
CA VAL A 56 1.79 7.04 -8.83
C VAL A 56 0.61 7.98 -9.06
N LYS A 57 0.04 8.56 -8.00
CA LYS A 57 -1.10 9.47 -8.12
C LYS A 57 -0.71 10.78 -8.79
N GLU A 58 0.53 11.23 -8.63
CA GLU A 58 1.03 12.38 -9.37
C GLU A 58 1.13 12.12 -10.86
N ILE A 59 1.73 11.00 -11.28
CA ILE A 59 1.75 10.57 -12.70
C ILE A 59 0.33 10.52 -13.26
N HIS A 60 -0.60 9.92 -12.51
CA HIS A 60 -2.01 9.85 -12.88
C HIS A 60 -2.62 11.25 -13.10
N LEU A 61 -2.49 12.16 -12.13
CA LEU A 61 -3.08 13.50 -12.21
C LEU A 61 -2.49 14.34 -13.34
N VAL A 62 -1.17 14.28 -13.54
CA VAL A 62 -0.50 15.00 -14.65
C VAL A 62 -0.98 14.46 -15.99
N SER A 63 -1.05 13.13 -16.14
CA SER A 63 -1.58 12.48 -17.35
C SER A 63 -3.03 12.90 -17.63
N LEU A 64 -3.88 12.96 -16.61
CA LEU A 64 -5.27 13.44 -16.76
C LEU A 64 -5.35 14.91 -17.15
N GLY A 65 -4.47 15.76 -16.61
CA GLY A 65 -4.40 17.17 -16.99
C GLY A 65 -4.07 17.34 -18.47
N MET A 66 -3.06 16.62 -18.97
CA MET A 66 -2.67 16.64 -20.38
C MET A 66 -3.80 16.11 -21.28
N LEU A 67 -4.45 15.02 -20.88
CA LEU A 67 -5.54 14.38 -21.63
C LEU A 67 -6.89 15.11 -21.50
N SER A 68 -7.00 16.13 -20.64
CA SER A 68 -8.28 16.73 -20.28
C SER A 68 -9.06 17.26 -21.48
N ARG A 69 -8.38 17.89 -22.45
CA ARG A 69 -8.99 18.43 -23.68
C ARG A 69 -9.54 17.34 -24.61
N HIS A 70 -9.08 16.10 -24.45
CA HIS A 70 -9.49 14.93 -25.24
C HIS A 70 -10.54 14.06 -24.54
N ARG A 71 -10.98 14.48 -23.34
CA ARG A 71 -11.95 13.76 -22.51
C ARG A 71 -13.19 14.63 -22.26
N PRO A 72 -14.28 14.46 -23.04
CA PRO A 72 -15.51 15.19 -22.81
C PRO A 72 -16.01 15.03 -21.36
N GLY A 73 -16.30 16.14 -20.68
CA GLY A 73 -16.75 16.12 -19.28
C GLY A 73 -15.65 15.91 -18.24
N SER A 74 -14.37 15.95 -18.64
CA SER A 74 -13.24 15.96 -17.71
C SER A 74 -13.36 17.13 -16.72
N ARG A 75 -13.18 16.83 -15.43
CA ARG A 75 -13.13 17.83 -14.34
C ARG A 75 -11.70 18.23 -13.98
N THR A 76 -10.70 17.54 -14.51
CA THR A 76 -9.30 17.85 -14.27
C THR A 76 -8.91 19.09 -15.08
N PRO A 77 -8.30 20.12 -14.47
CA PRO A 77 -7.81 21.27 -15.22
C PRO A 77 -6.88 20.85 -16.35
N ALA A 78 -7.03 21.47 -17.53
CA ALA A 78 -6.16 21.18 -18.65
C ALA A 78 -4.72 21.63 -18.33
N LEU A 79 -3.76 20.77 -18.65
CA LEU A 79 -2.34 21.03 -18.49
C LEU A 79 -1.69 21.11 -19.88
N ASP A 80 -0.77 22.06 -20.07
CA ASP A 80 0.01 22.13 -21.29
C ASP A 80 0.91 20.89 -21.45
N ARG A 81 1.19 20.50 -22.70
CA ARG A 81 1.98 19.31 -22.99
C ARG A 81 3.41 19.45 -22.52
N GLU A 82 4.06 20.60 -22.72
CA GLU A 82 5.46 20.82 -22.35
C GLU A 82 5.62 20.75 -20.82
N ASP A 83 4.79 21.52 -20.10
CA ASP A 83 4.73 21.49 -18.64
C ASP A 83 4.41 20.09 -18.09
N GLY A 84 3.47 19.39 -18.73
CA GLY A 84 3.10 18.03 -18.37
C GLY A 84 4.24 17.04 -18.53
N MET A 85 5.00 17.11 -19.63
CA MET A 85 6.14 16.24 -19.88
C MET A 85 7.27 16.43 -18.85
N ALA A 86 7.57 17.67 -18.48
CA ALA A 86 8.56 17.95 -17.44
C ALA A 86 8.15 17.35 -16.08
N ARG A 87 6.89 17.56 -15.67
CA ARG A 87 6.35 17.00 -14.42
C ARG A 87 6.31 15.47 -14.42
N LEU A 88 5.97 14.86 -15.56
CA LEU A 88 5.99 13.40 -15.70
C LEU A 88 7.40 12.84 -15.50
N ALA A 89 8.43 13.47 -16.07
CA ALA A 89 9.82 13.02 -15.90
C ALA A 89 10.24 13.02 -14.42
N ASP A 90 9.94 14.08 -13.68
CA ASP A 90 10.24 14.19 -12.24
C ASP A 90 9.46 13.16 -11.40
N ALA A 91 8.20 12.89 -11.78
CA ALA A 91 7.36 11.91 -11.12
C ALA A 91 7.81 10.46 -11.40
N ASP A 92 8.25 10.16 -12.62
CA ASP A 92 8.72 8.83 -13.04
C ASP A 92 9.96 8.39 -12.24
N VAL A 93 10.89 9.31 -11.96
CA VAL A 93 12.07 9.05 -11.11
C VAL A 93 11.64 8.66 -9.70
N ARG A 94 10.78 9.46 -9.06
CA ARG A 94 10.29 9.18 -7.70
C ARG A 94 9.47 7.89 -7.63
N HIS A 95 8.64 7.64 -8.64
CA HIS A 95 7.88 6.40 -8.76
C HIS A 95 8.82 5.18 -8.83
N THR A 96 9.91 5.26 -9.60
CA THR A 96 10.89 4.16 -9.70
C THR A 96 11.54 3.87 -8.35
N LEU A 97 11.95 4.90 -7.61
CA LEU A 97 12.58 4.73 -6.30
C LEU A 97 11.61 4.18 -5.25
N THR A 98 10.38 4.69 -5.21
CA THR A 98 9.35 4.25 -4.24
C THR A 98 8.83 2.85 -4.55
N TRP A 99 8.86 2.42 -5.81
CA TRP A 99 8.50 1.06 -6.21
C TRP A 99 9.40 -0.01 -5.57
N GLU A 100 10.71 0.24 -5.48
CA GLU A 100 11.65 -0.70 -4.85
C GLU A 100 11.32 -0.94 -3.37
N ALA A 101 10.89 0.09 -2.65
CA ALA A 101 10.46 -0.05 -1.25
C ALA A 101 9.22 -0.95 -1.10
N VAL A 102 8.27 -0.84 -2.05
CA VAL A 102 7.08 -1.71 -2.09
C VAL A 102 7.48 -3.16 -2.38
N LEU A 103 8.43 -3.40 -3.28
CA LEU A 103 8.94 -4.75 -3.55
C LEU A 103 9.63 -5.39 -2.33
N LEU A 104 10.38 -4.60 -1.56
CA LEU A 104 11.14 -5.09 -0.41
C LEU A 104 10.27 -5.36 0.81
N LEU A 105 9.23 -4.54 1.03
CA LEU A 105 8.46 -4.54 2.28
C LEU A 105 7.03 -5.09 2.10
N GLY A 106 6.53 -5.10 0.88
CA GLY A 106 5.17 -5.53 0.57
C GLY A 106 4.98 -7.04 0.65
N ASP A 107 3.81 -7.47 1.12
CA ASP A 107 3.40 -8.85 0.94
C ASP A 107 3.01 -9.11 -0.53
N ALA A 108 2.99 -10.37 -0.94
CA ALA A 108 2.79 -10.74 -2.33
C ALA A 108 1.44 -10.25 -2.91
N ALA A 109 0.38 -10.17 -2.11
CA ALA A 109 -0.91 -9.68 -2.58
C ALA A 109 -0.87 -8.17 -2.82
N THR A 110 -0.30 -7.41 -1.89
CA THR A 110 -0.12 -5.96 -2.02
C THR A 110 0.79 -5.59 -3.19
N VAL A 111 1.91 -6.30 -3.38
CA VAL A 111 2.83 -6.07 -4.52
C VAL A 111 2.14 -6.32 -5.87
N ARG A 112 1.33 -7.38 -6.00
CA ARG A 112 0.58 -7.64 -7.24
C ARG A 112 -0.46 -6.56 -7.52
N ALA A 113 -1.19 -6.12 -6.50
CA ALA A 113 -2.17 -5.06 -6.65
C ALA A 113 -1.50 -3.72 -7.03
N ALA A 114 -0.39 -3.38 -6.38
CA ALA A 114 0.42 -2.22 -6.69
C ALA A 114 0.96 -2.25 -8.14
N SER A 115 1.46 -3.40 -8.60
CA SER A 115 1.91 -3.60 -9.98
C SER A 115 0.77 -3.37 -11.00
N THR A 116 -0.44 -3.83 -10.67
CA THR A 116 -1.63 -3.64 -11.50
C THR A 116 -1.99 -2.17 -11.61
N TRP A 117 -2.02 -1.45 -10.48
CA TRP A 117 -2.30 -0.02 -10.47
C TRP A 117 -1.24 0.79 -11.23
N ARG A 118 0.03 0.53 -10.95
CA ARG A 118 1.17 1.12 -11.68
C ARG A 118 1.02 0.93 -13.18
N ARG A 119 0.72 -0.29 -13.65
CA ARG A 119 0.56 -0.58 -15.07
C ARG A 119 -0.60 0.21 -15.70
N ALA A 120 -1.75 0.29 -15.01
CA ALA A 120 -2.89 1.05 -15.49
C ALA A 120 -2.56 2.56 -15.60
N VAL A 121 -1.83 3.12 -14.62
CA VAL A 121 -1.38 4.52 -14.67
C VAL A 121 -0.33 4.76 -15.76
N ARG A 122 0.58 3.82 -15.99
CA ARG A 122 1.53 3.85 -17.12
C ARG A 122 0.84 3.87 -18.48
N ASN A 123 -0.30 3.20 -18.62
CA ASN A 123 -1.09 3.27 -19.85
C ASN A 123 -1.67 4.68 -20.07
N LEU A 124 -2.18 5.33 -19.01
CA LEU A 124 -2.63 6.73 -19.08
C LEU A 124 -1.51 7.69 -19.43
N GLU A 125 -0.34 7.48 -18.83
CA GLU A 125 0.86 8.26 -19.13
C GLU A 125 1.28 8.09 -20.59
N GLN A 126 1.27 6.86 -21.11
CA GLN A 126 1.55 6.61 -22.52
C GLN A 126 0.53 7.30 -23.44
N ALA A 127 -0.75 7.28 -23.09
CA ALA A 127 -1.78 8.03 -23.82
C ALA A 127 -1.50 9.54 -23.83
N ALA A 128 -1.10 10.11 -22.69
CA ALA A 128 -0.73 11.53 -22.60
C ALA A 128 0.51 11.85 -23.45
N ARG A 129 1.50 10.95 -23.48
CA ARG A 129 2.70 11.09 -24.33
C ARG A 129 2.36 10.99 -25.82
N SER A 130 1.33 10.26 -26.21
CA SER A 130 0.87 10.12 -27.62
C SER A 130 0.11 11.34 -28.17
N LEU A 131 -0.16 12.38 -27.36
CA LEU A 131 -0.79 13.60 -27.88
C LEU A 131 -0.01 14.19 -29.08
N PRO A 132 -0.71 14.69 -30.12
CA PRO A 132 -2.13 15.05 -30.14
C PRO A 132 -3.12 13.89 -30.45
N ASP A 133 -2.64 12.66 -30.66
CA ASP A 133 -3.47 11.51 -31.07
C ASP A 133 -3.51 10.43 -29.98
N PRO A 134 -4.28 10.63 -28.89
CA PRO A 134 -4.39 9.66 -27.82
C PRO A 134 -5.32 8.49 -28.22
N PRO A 135 -5.26 7.34 -27.52
CA PRO A 135 -6.20 6.25 -27.71
C PRO A 135 -7.67 6.69 -27.55
N VAL A 136 -8.58 6.00 -28.25
CA VAL A 136 -10.01 6.36 -28.27
C VAL A 136 -10.68 6.18 -26.90
N ASP A 137 -10.39 5.09 -26.17
CA ASP A 137 -11.07 4.76 -24.91
C ASP A 137 -10.35 5.31 -23.66
N LEU A 138 -10.21 6.64 -23.57
CA LEU A 138 -9.59 7.27 -22.40
C LEU A 138 -10.39 7.04 -21.11
N ASP A 139 -11.73 7.02 -21.20
CA ASP A 139 -12.60 6.82 -20.04
C ASP A 139 -12.48 5.42 -19.44
N GLY A 140 -12.39 4.38 -20.29
CA GLY A 140 -12.08 3.03 -19.86
C GLY A 140 -10.71 2.94 -19.18
N MET A 141 -9.69 3.60 -19.73
CA MET A 141 -8.35 3.63 -19.12
C MET A 141 -8.35 4.29 -17.74
N VAL A 142 -9.09 5.38 -17.55
CA VAL A 142 -9.22 6.03 -16.23
C VAL A 142 -9.95 5.16 -15.23
N ARG A 143 -11.07 4.56 -15.65
CA ARG A 143 -11.81 3.61 -14.81
C ARG A 143 -10.91 2.46 -14.37
N GLN A 144 -10.13 1.89 -15.29
CA GLN A 144 -9.19 0.81 -14.98
C GLN A 144 -8.12 1.25 -13.96
N ALA A 145 -7.58 2.46 -14.10
CA ALA A 145 -6.62 2.99 -13.14
C ALA A 145 -7.23 3.24 -11.75
N ASP A 146 -8.47 3.73 -11.69
CA ASP A 146 -9.21 3.94 -10.45
C ASP A 146 -9.58 2.62 -9.75
N GLU A 147 -10.07 1.62 -10.49
CA GLU A 147 -10.38 0.30 -9.93
C GLU A 147 -9.12 -0.41 -9.43
N ALA A 148 -8.01 -0.32 -10.18
CA ALA A 148 -6.74 -0.89 -9.75
C ALA A 148 -6.16 -0.19 -8.51
N ARG A 149 -6.36 1.13 -8.37
CA ARG A 149 -6.02 1.88 -7.15
C ARG A 149 -6.80 1.35 -5.96
N ASP A 150 -8.11 1.20 -6.10
CA ASP A 150 -8.98 0.76 -5.02
C ASP A 150 -8.60 -0.67 -4.58
N GLY A 151 -8.24 -1.54 -5.54
CA GLY A 151 -7.67 -2.87 -5.27
C GLY A 151 -6.33 -2.82 -4.52
N PHE A 152 -5.43 -1.89 -4.86
CA PHE A 152 -4.18 -1.69 -4.12
C PHE A 152 -4.45 -1.23 -2.68
N TYR A 153 -5.36 -0.28 -2.46
CA TYR A 153 -5.71 0.19 -1.11
C TYR A 153 -6.33 -0.92 -0.26
N GLN A 154 -7.17 -1.76 -0.84
CA GLN A 154 -7.74 -2.91 -0.13
C GLN A 154 -6.67 -3.91 0.29
N ALA A 155 -5.74 -4.25 -0.62
CA ALA A 155 -4.64 -5.15 -0.33
C ALA A 155 -3.69 -4.57 0.74
N ALA A 156 -3.29 -3.30 0.60
CA ALA A 156 -2.42 -2.62 1.55
C ALA A 156 -3.04 -2.56 2.96
N ARG A 157 -4.33 -2.22 3.08
CA ARG A 157 -5.05 -2.21 4.37
C ARG A 157 -5.10 -3.59 4.99
N SER A 158 -5.44 -4.61 4.19
CA SER A 158 -5.47 -5.99 4.66
C SER A 158 -4.10 -6.45 5.14
N GLY A 159 -3.03 -6.13 4.39
CA GLY A 159 -1.65 -6.46 4.74
C GLY A 159 -1.13 -5.77 6.00
N LEU A 160 -1.70 -4.61 6.37
CA LEU A 160 -1.43 -3.88 7.62
C LEU A 160 -2.40 -4.22 8.76
N GLY A 161 -3.30 -5.19 8.57
CA GLY A 161 -4.29 -5.59 9.58
C GLY A 161 -5.42 -4.60 9.81
N VAL A 162 -5.58 -3.59 8.94
CA VAL A 162 -6.69 -2.63 9.00
C VAL A 162 -7.96 -3.29 8.47
N ARG A 163 -8.95 -3.50 9.35
CA ARG A 163 -10.20 -4.20 9.03
C ARG A 163 -11.33 -3.24 8.65
N GLY A 164 -12.18 -3.67 7.73
CA GLY A 164 -13.45 -3.02 7.37
C GLY A 164 -13.30 -1.68 6.62
N GLY A 165 -14.44 -1.13 6.22
CA GLY A 165 -14.55 0.14 5.49
C GLY A 165 -14.31 -0.01 3.98
N THR A 166 -15.06 0.76 3.19
CA THR A 166 -14.81 0.88 1.75
C THR A 166 -13.62 1.81 1.51
N VAL A 167 -12.80 1.46 0.53
CA VAL A 167 -11.77 2.33 -0.05
C VAL A 167 -12.15 2.82 -1.44
N GLU A 168 -13.34 2.43 -1.92
CA GLU A 168 -13.83 2.82 -3.23
C GLU A 168 -14.00 4.32 -3.29
N GLN A 169 -13.14 4.99 -4.05
CA GLN A 169 -13.33 6.40 -4.39
C GLN A 169 -14.04 6.52 -5.73
N PHE A 170 -13.97 5.49 -6.56
CA PHE A 170 -14.80 5.35 -7.74
C PHE A 170 -16.09 4.62 -7.39
N ARG A 171 -17.21 5.34 -7.33
CA ARG A 171 -18.52 4.72 -7.16
C ARG A 171 -18.87 3.97 -8.44
N ARG A 172 -18.80 2.64 -8.43
CA ARG A 172 -19.54 1.84 -9.43
C ARG A 172 -21.02 2.23 -9.35
N PRO A 173 -21.69 2.56 -10.45
CA PRO A 173 -23.15 2.59 -10.45
C PRO A 173 -23.61 1.25 -9.89
N ALA A 174 -24.45 1.26 -8.85
CA ALA A 174 -24.96 0.03 -8.28
C ALA A 174 -25.59 -0.79 -9.42
N GLU A 175 -25.05 -1.98 -9.71
CA GLU A 175 -25.66 -2.89 -10.66
C GLU A 175 -27.10 -3.15 -10.21
N GLY A 176 -28.05 -2.63 -10.99
CA GLY A 176 -29.45 -3.03 -11.05
C GLY A 176 -30.16 -3.26 -9.72
N ARG A 177 -30.60 -2.18 -9.06
CA ARG A 177 -31.90 -2.22 -8.39
C ARG A 177 -32.84 -1.28 -9.12
N ILE A 178 -33.48 -1.79 -10.17
CA ILE A 178 -34.67 -1.17 -10.75
C ILE A 178 -35.68 -1.05 -9.61
N PRO A 179 -36.19 0.14 -9.27
CA PRO A 179 -37.29 0.25 -8.34
C PRO A 179 -38.48 -0.50 -8.96
N THR A 180 -38.88 -1.61 -8.36
CA THR A 180 -40.18 -2.21 -8.66
C THR A 180 -41.22 -1.15 -8.34
N ALA A 181 -41.85 -0.61 -9.38
CA ALA A 181 -43.03 0.22 -9.24
C ALA A 181 -44.04 -0.54 -8.37
N ARG A 182 -44.41 0.05 -7.24
CA ARG A 182 -45.54 -0.43 -6.45
C ARG A 182 -46.80 -0.10 -7.23
N ASN A 183 -47.58 -1.14 -7.54
CA ASN A 183 -49.01 -1.03 -7.86
C ASN A 183 -49.77 -0.53 -6.64
#